data_AF-A0A368BJN1-F1
#
_entry.id   AF-A0A368BJN1-F1
#
_cell.length_a   1.000
_cell.length_b   1.000
_cell.length_c   1.000
_cell.angle_alpha   90.00
_cell.angle_beta   90.00
_cell.angle_gamma   90.00
#
_symmetry.space_group_name_H-M   'P 1'
#
loop_
_entity.id
_entity.type
_entity.pdbx_description
1 polymer ?
#
loop_
_entity_poly.entity_id
_entity_poly.type
_entity_poly.pdbx_seq_one_letter_code
_entity_poly.pdbx_strand_id
1 'polypeptide(L)'
;MFSHRLHPKFSSFFARITVVAFCYVAYSSTATALVPSTIYVSEGIYSTSPYSFFENSDLTGDLYITSGGADTLLISETYTFVKNTSSHPFYISDQGYRATSSTKLTISGDGSHTSGIVGGRSLTLSFNNFDPESDTLSYYCSSHPIMVGAFNVSAVPEPSSYAAIFGLMALSMVLTRRKIRV
;
A
#
# COMPACT_ATOMS: atom_id res chain seq x y z
N MET A 1 -0.59 9.48 68.93
CA MET A 1 0.48 8.80 68.16
C MET A 1 -0.17 7.71 67.31
N PHE A 2 -0.56 8.01 66.07
CA PHE A 2 -0.93 7.09 64.97
C PHE A 2 -1.00 7.97 63.71
N SER A 3 0.10 8.13 62.97
CA SER A 3 0.64 7.29 61.89
C SER A 3 -0.06 7.50 60.54
N HIS A 4 0.75 7.98 59.60
CA HIS A 4 0.49 8.31 58.20
C HIS A 4 -0.16 7.18 57.39
N ARG A 5 -0.90 7.56 56.33
CA ARG A 5 -0.48 7.39 54.92
C ARG A 5 -1.58 7.86 53.96
N LEU A 6 -1.36 9.01 53.32
CA LEU A 6 -1.92 9.27 51.99
C LEU A 6 -1.21 8.34 51.01
N HIS A 7 -1.93 7.38 50.42
CA HIS A 7 -1.47 6.69 49.21
C HIS A 7 -2.29 7.17 48.02
N PRO A 8 -1.66 7.74 46.97
CA PRO A 8 -2.40 8.22 45.81
C PRO A 8 -2.80 7.04 44.92
N LYS A 9 -4.10 6.93 44.59
CA LYS A 9 -4.64 6.03 43.55
C LYS A 9 -4.31 6.49 42.12
N PHE A 10 -3.15 7.12 41.91
CA PHE A 10 -2.75 7.67 40.60
C PHE A 10 -2.14 6.63 39.65
N SER A 11 -1.80 5.44 40.14
CA SER A 11 -1.07 4.42 39.37
C SER A 11 -1.89 3.75 38.25
N SER A 12 -3.22 3.57 38.42
CA SER A 12 -4.00 2.79 37.43
C SER A 12 -4.39 3.55 36.16
N PHE A 13 -4.41 4.89 36.21
CA PHE A 13 -4.81 5.71 35.07
C PHE A 13 -3.68 5.79 34.04
N PHE A 14 -2.44 5.99 34.49
CA PHE A 14 -1.26 6.02 33.62
C PHE A 14 -0.94 4.65 32.99
N ALA A 15 -1.15 3.55 33.73
CA ALA A 15 -0.98 2.19 33.20
C ALA A 15 -2.00 1.84 32.09
N ARG A 16 -3.21 2.40 32.16
CA ARG A 16 -4.26 2.20 31.14
C ARG A 16 -4.02 3.03 29.89
N ILE A 17 -3.51 4.26 30.04
CA ILE A 17 -3.13 5.12 28.90
C ILE A 17 -1.96 4.52 28.12
N THR A 18 -0.97 3.96 28.81
CA THR A 18 0.19 3.33 28.14
C THR A 18 -0.21 2.10 27.35
N VAL A 19 -1.12 1.25 27.83
CA VAL A 19 -1.63 0.09 27.05
C VAL A 19 -2.43 0.54 25.83
N VAL A 20 -3.27 1.58 25.95
CA VAL A 20 -4.04 2.11 24.81
C VAL A 20 -3.12 2.75 23.76
N ALA A 21 -2.08 3.47 24.17
CA ALA A 21 -1.08 4.02 23.26
C ALA A 21 -0.23 2.92 22.60
N PHE A 22 0.14 1.87 23.33
CA PHE A 22 0.87 0.72 22.77
C PHE A 22 0.00 -0.08 21.79
N CYS A 23 -1.30 -0.26 22.09
CA CYS A 23 -2.25 -0.82 21.13
C CYS A 23 -2.44 0.11 19.92
N TYR A 24 -2.45 1.43 20.08
CA TYR A 24 -2.55 2.36 18.95
C TYR A 24 -1.33 2.25 18.02
N VAL A 25 -0.11 2.20 18.57
CA VAL A 25 1.13 2.03 17.78
C VAL A 25 1.19 0.65 17.14
N ALA A 26 0.80 -0.42 17.86
CA ALA A 26 0.83 -1.79 17.36
C ALA A 26 -0.28 -2.12 16.33
N TYR A 27 -1.48 -1.52 16.46
CA TYR A 27 -2.55 -1.66 15.47
C TYR A 27 -2.35 -0.72 14.28
N SER A 28 -1.73 0.45 14.48
CA SER A 28 -1.30 1.31 13.37
C SER A 28 -0.22 0.66 12.52
N SER A 29 0.65 -0.17 13.11
CA SER A 29 1.66 -0.96 12.38
C SER A 29 1.08 -2.16 11.62
N THR A 30 -0.21 -2.47 11.77
CA THR A 30 -0.91 -3.50 10.99
C THR A 30 -2.03 -2.92 10.15
N ALA A 31 -2.00 -1.62 9.83
CA ALA A 31 -2.82 -1.07 8.76
C ALA A 31 -2.38 -1.76 7.48
N THR A 32 -3.02 -2.89 7.19
CA THR A 32 -2.69 -3.78 6.09
C THR A 32 -2.91 -2.96 4.83
N ALA A 33 -1.87 -2.80 4.01
CA ALA A 33 -2.09 -2.37 2.64
C ALA A 33 -3.13 -3.33 2.06
N LEU A 34 -4.28 -2.79 1.62
CA LEU A 34 -5.30 -3.61 0.98
C LEU A 34 -4.78 -4.16 -0.36
N VAL A 35 -3.78 -3.49 -0.93
CA VAL A 35 -3.07 -3.94 -2.13
C VAL A 35 -2.01 -4.98 -1.74
N PRO A 36 -2.01 -6.18 -2.37
CA PRO A 36 -1.01 -7.20 -2.11
C PRO A 36 0.39 -6.75 -2.56
N SER A 37 1.43 -7.32 -1.93
CA SER A 37 2.82 -7.08 -2.32
C SER A 37 3.15 -7.64 -3.71
N THR A 38 2.33 -8.52 -4.27
CA THR A 38 2.46 -9.04 -5.63
C THR A 38 1.22 -8.66 -6.43
N ILE A 39 1.44 -8.00 -7.56
CA ILE A 39 0.39 -7.45 -8.43
C ILE A 39 0.57 -8.05 -9.82
N TYR A 40 -0.50 -8.65 -10.36
CA TYR A 40 -0.50 -9.21 -11.70
C TYR A 40 -1.01 -8.21 -12.71
N VAL A 41 -0.28 -8.07 -13.83
CA VAL A 41 -0.55 -7.09 -14.88
C VAL A 41 -1.24 -7.77 -16.05
N SER A 42 -2.32 -7.16 -16.55
CA SER A 42 -3.06 -7.64 -17.72
C SER A 42 -2.21 -7.67 -19.00
N GLU A 43 -2.78 -8.23 -20.08
CA GLU A 43 -2.12 -8.25 -21.39
C GLU A 43 -1.79 -6.87 -21.95
N GLY A 44 -2.60 -5.87 -21.63
CA GLY A 44 -2.48 -4.53 -22.15
C GLY A 44 -3.35 -4.28 -23.38
N ILE A 45 -3.92 -3.07 -23.49
CA ILE A 45 -4.67 -2.60 -24.65
C ILE A 45 -4.10 -1.28 -25.17
N TYR A 46 -4.17 -1.04 -26.47
CA TYR A 46 -3.69 0.20 -27.07
C TYR A 46 -4.58 1.41 -26.71
N SER A 47 -4.42 1.93 -25.49
CA SER A 47 -5.22 3.03 -24.91
C SER A 47 -4.39 3.84 -23.89
N THR A 48 -4.92 4.97 -23.44
CA THR A 48 -4.33 5.82 -22.37
C THR A 48 -4.59 5.29 -20.95
N SER A 49 -5.25 4.13 -20.81
CA SER A 49 -5.31 3.35 -19.58
C SER A 49 -5.01 1.90 -19.94
N PRO A 50 -3.72 1.60 -20.25
CA PRO A 50 -3.40 0.43 -21.03
C PRO A 50 -3.52 -0.88 -20.27
N TYR A 51 -3.42 -0.90 -18.95
CA TYR A 51 -3.38 -2.14 -18.17
C TYR A 51 -4.40 -2.13 -17.02
N SER A 52 -4.85 -3.34 -16.67
CA SER A 52 -5.59 -3.64 -15.45
C SER A 52 -4.69 -4.45 -14.52
N PHE A 53 -4.95 -4.36 -13.22
CA PHE A 53 -4.11 -4.93 -12.17
C PHE A 53 -4.93 -5.86 -11.29
N PHE A 54 -4.31 -6.95 -10.82
CA PHE A 54 -5.01 -8.02 -10.13
C PHE A 54 -4.22 -8.58 -8.96
N GLU A 55 -4.93 -9.09 -7.96
CA GLU A 55 -4.35 -9.80 -6.81
C GLU A 55 -3.83 -11.18 -7.18
N ASN A 56 -4.48 -11.86 -8.12
CA ASN A 56 -4.24 -13.28 -8.41
C ASN A 56 -3.66 -13.50 -9.81
N SER A 57 -2.87 -14.58 -9.95
CA SER A 57 -2.16 -14.92 -11.19
C SER A 57 -3.06 -15.31 -12.37
N ASP A 58 -4.30 -15.68 -12.08
CA ASP A 58 -5.35 -15.98 -13.06
C ASP A 58 -6.12 -14.72 -13.51
N LEU A 59 -5.63 -13.53 -13.13
CA LEU A 59 -6.23 -12.22 -13.43
C LEU A 59 -7.61 -12.04 -12.80
N THR A 60 -7.76 -12.51 -11.56
CA THR A 60 -8.93 -12.27 -10.71
C THR A 60 -8.56 -11.44 -9.47
N GLY A 61 -9.57 -10.82 -8.84
CA GLY A 61 -9.36 -9.86 -7.74
C GLY A 61 -8.86 -8.53 -8.29
N ASP A 62 -9.77 -7.75 -8.88
CA ASP A 62 -9.45 -6.46 -9.49
C ASP A 62 -8.85 -5.49 -8.46
N LEU A 63 -7.76 -4.83 -8.86
CA LEU A 63 -7.11 -3.76 -8.10
C LEU A 63 -7.29 -2.43 -8.85
N TYR A 64 -7.96 -1.47 -8.21
CA TYR A 64 -8.23 -0.15 -8.76
C TYR A 64 -7.15 0.86 -8.35
N ILE A 65 -5.88 0.50 -8.59
CA ILE A 65 -4.68 1.27 -8.18
C ILE A 65 -4.26 2.36 -9.18
N THR A 66 -5.01 2.57 -10.25
CA THR A 66 -4.74 3.65 -11.23
C THR A 66 -5.25 5.00 -10.71
N SER A 67 -4.71 6.10 -11.22
CA SER A 67 -5.13 7.46 -10.84
C SER A 67 -6.67 7.62 -10.90
N GLY A 68 -7.26 8.10 -9.81
CA GLY A 68 -8.71 8.21 -9.63
C GLY A 68 -9.44 6.93 -9.20
N GLY A 69 -8.72 5.81 -9.06
CA GLY A 69 -9.23 4.57 -8.51
C GLY A 69 -9.35 4.58 -6.98
N ALA A 70 -9.94 3.53 -6.42
CA ALA A 70 -10.23 3.42 -4.99
C ALA A 70 -9.08 2.83 -4.16
N ASP A 71 -8.08 2.24 -4.81
CA ASP A 71 -6.92 1.63 -4.16
C ASP A 71 -5.67 2.45 -4.41
N THR A 72 -4.66 2.25 -3.56
CA THR A 72 -3.43 3.05 -3.60
C THR A 72 -2.19 2.23 -3.29
N LEU A 73 -1.12 2.51 -4.03
CA LEU A 73 0.22 2.05 -3.66
C LEU A 73 0.75 2.93 -2.52
N LEU A 74 1.02 2.31 -1.39
CA LEU A 74 1.64 2.99 -0.24
C LEU A 74 3.15 3.10 -0.41
N ILE A 75 3.71 4.29 -0.19
CA ILE A 75 5.16 4.53 -0.29
C ILE A 75 5.98 3.80 0.79
N SER A 76 5.34 3.31 1.86
CA SER A 76 5.99 2.50 2.89
C SER A 76 6.24 1.05 2.46
N GLU A 77 5.65 0.62 1.35
CA GLU A 77 5.61 -0.78 0.92
C GLU A 77 6.51 -1.04 -0.29
N THR A 78 6.72 -2.33 -0.56
CA THR A 78 7.43 -2.83 -1.74
C THR A 78 6.51 -3.73 -2.54
N TYR A 79 6.41 -3.50 -3.85
CA TYR A 79 5.50 -4.20 -4.74
C TYR A 79 6.26 -4.93 -5.85
N THR A 80 5.84 -6.14 -6.16
CA THR A 80 6.32 -6.92 -7.30
C THR A 80 5.24 -7.01 -8.35
N PHE A 81 5.49 -6.45 -9.53
CA PHE A 81 4.61 -6.52 -10.68
C PHE A 81 5.00 -7.70 -11.55
N VAL A 82 4.05 -8.59 -11.82
CA VAL A 82 4.25 -9.80 -12.62
C VAL A 82 3.46 -9.71 -13.91
N LYS A 83 4.12 -9.96 -15.05
CA LYS A 83 3.45 -10.04 -16.35
C LYS A 83 3.58 -11.43 -16.93
N ASN A 84 2.47 -12.15 -17.03
CA ASN A 84 2.42 -13.53 -17.55
C ASN A 84 2.23 -13.60 -19.08
N THR A 85 1.87 -12.48 -19.71
CA THR A 85 1.56 -12.40 -21.15
C THR A 85 2.72 -11.79 -21.94
N SER A 86 2.88 -12.20 -23.20
CA SER A 86 4.01 -11.80 -24.06
C SER A 86 3.78 -10.52 -24.87
N SER A 87 2.53 -10.08 -25.03
CA SER A 87 2.17 -8.81 -25.68
C SER A 87 2.47 -7.61 -24.76
N HIS A 88 2.54 -6.41 -25.35
CA HIS A 88 2.66 -5.11 -24.65
C HIS A 88 3.56 -5.13 -23.39
N PRO A 89 4.89 -4.95 -23.53
CA PRO A 89 5.79 -5.00 -22.38
C PRO A 89 5.49 -3.89 -21.36
N PHE A 90 5.34 -4.25 -20.09
CA PHE A 90 4.98 -3.32 -19.02
C PHE A 90 6.24 -2.75 -18.34
N TYR A 91 6.23 -1.47 -17.98
CA TYR A 91 7.26 -0.89 -17.11
C TYR A 91 6.72 0.31 -16.32
N ILE A 92 7.49 0.75 -15.31
CA ILE A 92 7.13 1.82 -14.37
C ILE A 92 8.26 2.86 -14.32
N SER A 93 7.92 4.15 -14.21
CA SER A 93 8.88 5.23 -13.97
C SER A 93 8.22 6.45 -13.34
N ASP A 94 8.97 7.19 -12.52
CA ASP A 94 8.61 8.54 -12.05
C ASP A 94 9.05 9.66 -13.00
N GLN A 95 9.78 9.33 -14.07
CA GLN A 95 10.25 10.28 -15.08
C GLN A 95 9.48 10.14 -16.42
N GLY A 96 8.43 9.32 -16.43
CA GLY A 96 7.55 9.11 -17.58
C GLY A 96 8.03 8.04 -18.57
N TYR A 97 7.58 8.17 -19.82
CA TYR A 97 7.71 7.13 -20.84
C TYR A 97 9.17 6.85 -21.23
N ARG A 98 9.60 5.59 -21.07
CA ARG A 98 10.95 5.09 -21.41
C ARG A 98 12.11 5.91 -20.86
N ALA A 99 11.86 6.73 -19.83
CA ALA A 99 12.88 7.45 -19.11
C ALA A 99 13.42 6.56 -17.97
N THR A 100 14.70 6.73 -17.66
CA THR A 100 15.28 6.13 -16.45
C THR A 100 14.64 6.80 -15.25
N SER A 101 14.12 6.00 -14.31
CA SER A 101 13.58 6.50 -13.06
C SER A 101 14.62 7.29 -12.26
N SER A 102 14.18 8.28 -11.49
CA SER A 102 15.06 9.01 -10.60
C SER A 102 15.46 8.16 -9.39
N THR A 103 16.30 8.71 -8.52
CA THR A 103 16.68 8.07 -7.26
C THR A 103 15.54 7.98 -6.24
N LYS A 104 14.37 8.58 -6.52
CA LYS A 104 13.17 8.46 -5.68
C LYS A 104 12.54 7.08 -5.73
N LEU A 105 12.86 6.29 -6.76
CA LEU A 105 12.43 4.91 -6.89
C LEU A 105 13.64 3.97 -6.87
N THR A 106 13.43 2.76 -6.37
CA THR A 106 14.31 1.64 -6.65
C THR A 106 13.51 0.58 -7.39
N ILE A 107 13.93 0.30 -8.63
CA ILE A 107 13.34 -0.72 -9.49
C ILE A 107 14.38 -1.81 -9.73
N SER A 108 14.02 -3.05 -9.46
CA SER A 108 14.88 -4.23 -9.67
C SER A 108 14.09 -5.36 -10.33
N GLY A 109 14.77 -6.43 -10.72
CA GLY A 109 14.18 -7.56 -11.43
C GLY A 109 14.42 -7.51 -12.93
N ASP A 110 13.46 -8.03 -13.70
CA ASP A 110 13.56 -8.15 -15.15
C ASP A 110 13.22 -6.86 -15.88
N GLY A 111 13.61 -6.81 -17.15
CA GLY A 111 13.26 -5.72 -18.06
C GLY A 111 14.05 -4.45 -17.79
N SER A 112 13.67 -3.38 -18.49
CA SER A 112 14.24 -2.05 -18.31
C SER A 112 13.25 -1.00 -18.81
N HIS A 113 13.51 0.28 -18.53
CA HIS A 113 12.76 1.40 -19.08
C HIS A 113 12.52 1.34 -20.60
N THR A 114 13.40 0.72 -21.39
CA THR A 114 13.23 0.62 -22.86
C THR A 114 12.70 -0.72 -23.35
N SER A 115 12.71 -1.77 -22.53
CA SER A 115 12.30 -3.13 -22.92
C SER A 115 11.06 -3.64 -22.19
N GLY A 116 10.78 -3.17 -20.97
CA GLY A 116 9.68 -3.66 -20.13
C GLY A 116 9.82 -5.13 -19.72
N ILE A 117 8.85 -5.60 -18.93
CA ILE A 117 8.65 -7.02 -18.60
C ILE A 117 7.56 -7.63 -19.48
N VAL A 118 7.72 -8.92 -19.81
CA VAL A 118 6.80 -9.75 -20.59
C VAL A 118 6.91 -11.21 -20.13
N GLY A 119 5.85 -11.98 -20.28
CA GLY A 119 5.88 -13.46 -20.29
C GLY A 119 6.62 -14.12 -19.13
N GLY A 120 6.01 -14.14 -17.95
CA GLY A 120 6.56 -14.77 -16.74
C GLY A 120 7.66 -13.97 -16.04
N ARG A 121 7.91 -12.73 -16.49
CA ARG A 121 8.89 -11.81 -15.91
C ARG A 121 8.24 -10.89 -14.88
N SER A 122 9.08 -10.38 -13.98
CA SER A 122 8.63 -9.47 -12.92
C SER A 122 9.62 -8.35 -12.65
N LEU A 123 9.11 -7.22 -12.20
CA LEU A 123 9.91 -6.13 -11.62
C LEU A 123 9.42 -5.83 -10.21
N THR A 124 10.33 -5.41 -9.34
CA THR A 124 10.03 -5.00 -7.97
C THR A 124 10.28 -3.50 -7.82
N LEU A 125 9.31 -2.81 -7.25
CA LEU A 125 9.29 -1.38 -6.97
C LEU A 125 9.34 -1.15 -5.46
N SER A 126 10.28 -0.33 -5.00
CA SER A 126 10.23 0.30 -3.68
C SER A 126 10.39 1.81 -3.83
N PHE A 127 9.79 2.53 -2.89
CA PHE A 127 9.87 4.00 -2.83
C PHE A 127 10.99 4.41 -1.88
N ASN A 128 11.71 5.47 -2.24
CA ASN A 128 12.72 6.09 -1.40
C ASN A 128 12.13 7.42 -0.87
N ASN A 129 12.56 8.55 -1.42
CA ASN A 129 12.04 9.88 -1.09
C ASN A 129 10.98 10.33 -2.11
N PHE A 130 10.04 9.45 -2.44
CA PHE A 130 8.92 9.77 -3.33
C PHE A 130 7.86 10.55 -2.55
N ASP A 131 7.45 11.71 -3.07
CA ASP A 131 6.42 12.56 -2.49
C ASP A 131 5.11 12.41 -3.28
N PRO A 132 4.08 11.74 -2.75
CA PRO A 132 2.83 11.49 -3.47
C PRO A 132 2.05 12.77 -3.83
N GLU A 133 2.35 13.91 -3.19
CA GLU A 133 1.67 15.19 -3.46
C GLU A 133 2.28 15.95 -4.65
N SER A 134 3.53 15.64 -5.04
CA SER A 134 4.25 16.37 -6.08
C SER A 134 4.88 15.49 -7.16
N ASP A 135 5.16 14.22 -6.86
CA ASP A 135 5.68 13.25 -7.79
C ASP A 135 4.56 12.46 -8.48
N THR A 136 4.84 11.98 -9.68
CA THR A 136 3.93 11.11 -10.43
C THR A 136 4.61 9.78 -10.67
N LEU A 137 3.93 8.68 -10.34
CA LEU A 137 4.38 7.34 -10.72
C LEU A 137 3.60 6.90 -11.96
N SER A 138 4.27 6.81 -13.10
CA SER A 138 3.69 6.35 -14.36
C SER A 138 3.97 4.88 -14.62
N TYR A 139 3.02 4.20 -15.25
CA TYR A 139 3.24 2.91 -15.89
C TYR A 139 3.01 3.02 -17.39
N TYR A 140 3.67 2.19 -18.18
CA TYR A 140 3.58 2.27 -19.63
C TYR A 140 3.89 0.96 -20.36
N CYS A 141 3.50 0.90 -21.64
CA CYS A 141 4.02 -0.08 -22.57
C CYS A 141 5.31 0.40 -23.21
N SER A 142 6.45 -0.27 -23.02
CA SER A 142 7.73 0.20 -23.61
C SER A 142 7.75 0.26 -25.14
N SER A 143 6.79 -0.39 -25.81
CA SER A 143 6.68 -0.43 -27.28
C SER A 143 5.78 0.65 -27.88
N HIS A 144 4.80 1.17 -27.13
CA HIS A 144 3.77 2.06 -27.67
C HIS A 144 3.67 3.35 -26.83
N PRO A 145 3.99 4.52 -27.39
CA PRO A 145 4.08 5.77 -26.62
C PRO A 145 2.74 6.29 -26.10
N ILE A 146 1.62 5.85 -26.67
CA ILE A 146 0.29 6.25 -26.20
C ILE A 146 -0.17 5.43 -24.97
N MET A 147 0.43 4.26 -24.76
CA MET A 147 0.08 3.36 -23.66
C MET A 147 0.82 3.79 -22.41
N VAL A 148 0.37 4.89 -21.81
CA VAL A 148 0.91 5.46 -20.58
C VAL A 148 -0.25 5.77 -19.65
N GLY A 149 -0.16 5.33 -18.40
CA GLY A 149 -1.08 5.70 -17.32
C GLY A 149 -0.31 6.07 -16.06
N ALA A 150 -1.03 6.48 -15.03
CA ALA A 150 -0.46 6.82 -13.72
C ALA A 150 -1.11 5.99 -12.61
N PHE A 151 -0.32 5.63 -11.61
CA PHE A 151 -0.82 5.01 -10.38
C PHE A 151 -1.38 6.06 -9.43
N ASN A 152 -2.27 5.62 -8.56
CA ASN A 152 -2.58 6.30 -7.32
C ASN A 152 -1.52 5.90 -6.27
N VAL A 153 -0.89 6.88 -5.63
CA VAL A 153 0.18 6.67 -4.65
C VAL A 153 -0.09 7.54 -3.42
N SER A 154 0.13 7.00 -2.21
CA SER A 154 -0.16 7.70 -0.95
C SER A 154 0.88 7.37 0.12
N ALA A 155 1.04 8.30 1.06
CA ALA A 155 1.80 8.09 2.29
C ALA A 155 0.99 7.37 3.39
N VAL A 156 -0.34 7.30 3.23
CA VAL A 156 -1.29 6.88 4.27
C VAL A 156 -2.22 5.80 3.72
N PRO A 157 -2.46 4.70 4.46
CA PRO A 157 -3.45 3.68 4.11
C PRO A 157 -4.85 4.25 3.82
N GLU A 158 -5.65 3.52 3.04
CA GLU A 158 -6.99 3.97 2.68
C GLU A 158 -7.92 4.21 3.89
N PRO A 159 -8.85 5.19 3.83
CA PRO A 159 -9.78 5.54 4.91
C PRO A 159 -10.61 4.35 5.44
N SER A 160 -10.96 3.40 4.57
CA SER A 160 -11.72 2.19 4.91
C SER A 160 -10.97 1.29 5.90
N SER A 161 -9.64 1.24 5.83
CA SER A 161 -8.79 0.53 6.78
C SER A 161 -8.89 1.14 8.18
N TYR A 162 -8.95 2.48 8.28
CA TYR A 162 -9.16 3.15 9.57
C TYR A 162 -10.54 2.85 10.15
N ALA A 163 -11.60 2.87 9.34
CA ALA A 163 -12.95 2.54 9.79
C ALA A 163 -13.05 1.12 10.34
N ALA A 164 -12.40 0.14 9.69
CA ALA A 164 -12.31 -1.23 10.19
C ALA A 164 -11.57 -1.32 11.53
N ILE A 165 -10.46 -0.59 11.68
CA ILE A 165 -9.70 -0.53 12.94
C ILE A 165 -10.54 0.10 14.06
N PHE A 166 -11.22 1.23 13.80
CA PHE A 166 -12.11 1.86 14.78
C PHE A 166 -13.27 0.94 15.18
N GLY A 167 -13.85 0.21 14.22
CA GLY A 167 -14.89 -0.78 14.48
C GLY A 167 -14.41 -1.91 15.40
N LEU A 168 -13.24 -2.48 15.13
CA LEU A 168 -12.62 -3.52 15.95
C LEU A 168 -12.27 -3.01 17.36
N MET A 169 -11.78 -1.77 17.46
CA MET A 169 -11.47 -1.12 18.74
C MET A 169 -12.74 -0.89 19.57
N ALA A 170 -13.81 -0.39 18.97
CA ALA A 170 -15.09 -0.24 19.64
C ALA A 170 -15.65 -1.59 20.13
N LEU A 171 -15.56 -2.64 19.31
CA LEU A 171 -15.98 -3.99 19.68
C LEU A 171 -15.17 -4.55 20.86
N SER A 172 -13.84 -4.38 20.85
CA SER A 172 -12.99 -4.84 21.95
C SER A 172 -13.28 -4.11 23.27
N MET A 173 -13.60 -2.80 23.22
CA MET A 173 -14.05 -2.03 24.39
C MET A 173 -15.41 -2.54 24.93
N VAL A 174 -16.34 -2.92 24.05
CA VAL A 174 -17.65 -3.47 24.46
C VAL A 174 -17.47 -4.86 25.10
N LEU A 175 -16.64 -5.72 24.52
CA LEU A 175 -16.40 -7.08 25.02
C LEU A 175 -15.65 -7.08 26.37
N THR A 176 -14.69 -6.17 26.57
CA THR A 176 -14.00 -6.01 27.86
C THR A 176 -14.92 -5.47 28.95
N ARG A 177 -15.87 -4.56 28.63
CA ARG A 177 -16.88 -4.09 29.59
C ARG A 177 -17.87 -5.19 30.01
N ARG A 178 -18.19 -6.15 29.14
CA ARG A 178 -19.09 -7.27 29.46
C ARG A 178 -18.48 -8.30 30.43
N LYS A 179 -17.15 -8.51 30.43
CA LYS A 179 -16.46 -9.41 31.37
C LYS A 179 -16.34 -8.87 32.81
N ILE A 180 -16.70 -7.61 33.07
CA ILE A 180 -16.58 -6.96 34.40
C ILE A 180 -17.88 -7.11 35.22
N ARG A 181 -18.96 -7.66 34.65
CA ARG A 181 -20.15 -8.08 35.40
C ARG A 181 -20.11 -9.58 35.71
N VAL A 182 -19.32 -9.96 36.71
CA VAL A 182 -19.52 -11.18 37.53
C VAL A 182 -19.23 -10.77 38.98
#